data_AF-A0A3P8KK82-F1
#
_entry.id   AF-A0A3P8KK82-F1
#
_cell.length_a   1.000
_cell.length_b   1.000
_cell.length_c   1.000
_cell.angle_alpha   90.00
_cell.angle_beta   90.00
_cell.angle_gamma   90.00
#
_symmetry.space_group_name_H-M   'P 1'
#
loop_
_entity.id
_entity.type
_entity.pdbx_description
1 polymer ?
#
loop_
_entity_poly.entity_id
_entity_poly.type
_entity_poly.pdbx_seq_one_letter_code
_entity_poly.pdbx_strand_id
1 'polypeptide(L)' 'MTFANGAVRSALWLKGKKSGLFDMRDVLELNAL' A
#
# COMPACT_ATOMS: atom_id res chain seq x y z
N MET A 1 -8.53 5.95 13.91
CA MET A 1 -7.09 5.85 13.57
C MET A 1 -6.76 4.79 12.52
N THR A 2 -7.64 3.81 12.28
CA THR A 2 -7.41 2.67 11.38
C THR A 2 -7.07 3.09 9.95
N PHE A 3 -7.80 4.06 9.39
CA PHE A 3 -7.54 4.58 8.04
C PHE A 3 -6.21 5.33 7.94
N ALA A 4 -5.87 6.16 8.94
CA ALA A 4 -4.62 6.91 8.98
C ALA A 4 -3.41 5.97 9.04
N ASN A 5 -3.48 4.92 9.86
CA ASN A 5 -2.42 3.89 9.92
C ASN A 5 -2.25 3.17 8.58
N GLY A 6 -3.35 2.88 7.87
CA GLY A 6 -3.29 2.33 6.52
C GLY A 6 -2.64 3.28 5.51
N ALA A 7 -2.97 4.56 5.56
CA ALA A 7 -2.39 5.58 4.68
C ALA A 7 -0.87 5.73 4.90
N VAL A 8 -0.42 5.75 6.17
CA VAL A 8 1.02 5.80 6.50
C VAL A 8 1.76 4.56 5.99
N ARG A 9 1.18 3.36 6.17
CA ARG A 9 1.74 2.13 5.62
C ARG A 9 1.85 2.18 4.10
N SER A 10 0.82 2.70 3.42
CA SER A 10 0.81 2.85 1.96
C SER A 10 1.89 3.80 1.47
N ALA A 11 2.08 4.93 2.15
CA ALA A 11 3.14 5.88 1.83
C ALA A 11 4.54 5.27 1.98
N LEU A 12 4.75 4.46 3.03
CA LEU A 12 6.00 3.74 3.23
C LEU A 12 6.22 2.66 2.16
N TRP A 13 5.18 1.90 1.82
CA TRP A 13 5.22 0.83 0.81
C TRP A 13 5.52 1.38 -0.61
N LEU A 14 5.02 2.57 -0.93
CA LEU A 14 5.24 3.21 -2.24
C LEU A 14 6.70 3.64 -2.44
N LYS A 15 7.51 3.73 -1.37
CA LYS A 15 8.91 4.16 -1.44
C LYS A 15 9.72 3.18 -2.30
N GLY A 16 10.18 3.65 -3.46
CA GLY A 16 10.99 2.85 -4.39
C GLY A 16 10.19 2.04 -5.41
N LYS A 17 8.86 2.14 -5.42
CA LYS A 17 8.02 1.60 -6.49
C LYS A 17 8.05 2.53 -7.71
N LYS A 18 7.95 1.94 -8.91
CA LYS A 18 7.77 2.70 -10.15
C LYS A 18 6.37 3.31 -10.18
N SER A 19 6.19 4.35 -10.98
CA SER A 19 4.87 4.94 -11.21
C SER A 19 3.89 3.89 -11.74
N GLY A 20 2.71 3.83 -11.16
CA GLY A 20 1.67 2.85 -11.44
C GLY A 20 0.44 3.12 -10.60
N LEU A 21 -0.69 2.53 -11.00
CA LEU A 21 -1.90 2.54 -10.20
C LEU A 21 -1.83 1.36 -9.22
N PHE A 22 -1.85 1.66 -7.93
CA PHE A 22 -1.83 0.66 -6.86
C PHE A 22 -3.05 0.84 -5.98
N ASP A 23 -3.54 -0.26 -5.43
CA ASP A 23 -4.61 -0.24 -4.43
C ASP A 23 -4.17 -0.89 -3.11
N MET A 24 -5.09 -0.95 -2.14
CA MET A 24 -4.80 -1.54 -0.85
C MET A 24 -4.57 -3.06 -0.88
N ARG A 25 -5.01 -3.77 -1.93
CA ARG A 25 -4.69 -5.20 -2.10
C ARG A 25 -3.23 -5.39 -2.44
N ASP A 26 -2.63 -4.46 -3.19
CA ASP A 26 -1.19 -4.46 -3.49
C ASP A 26 -0.37 -4.11 -2.24
N VAL A 27 -0.79 -3.10 -1.48
CA VAL A 27 -0.12 -2.67 -0.23
C VAL A 27 -0.19 -3.74 0.85
N LEU A 28 -1.26 -4.53 0.88
CA LEU A 28 -1.49 -5.60 1.86
C LEU A 28 -1.09 -6.98 1.33
N GLU A 29 -0.54 -7.08 0.11
CA GLU A 29 -0.10 -8.32 -0.53
C GLU A 29 -1.20 -9.41 -0.60
N LEU A 30 -2.48 -9.01 -0.65
CA LEU A 30 -3.63 -9.91 -0.60
C LEU A 30 -3.82 -10.74 -1.87
N ASN A 31 -3.09 -10.42 -2.94
CA ASN A 31 -3.11 -11.15 -4.21
C ASN A 31 -2.15 -12.36 -4.21
N ALA A 32 -1.33 -12.53 -3.17
CA ALA A 32 -0.35 -13.63 -3.05
C ALA A 32 -0.85 -14.79 -2.15
N LEU A 33 -2.13 -14.78 -1.77
CA LEU A 33 -2.81 -15.84 -1.01
C LEU A 33 -3.50 -16.82 -1.97
#